data_AF-A0A166WFH9-F1
#
_entry.id   AF-A0A166WFH9-F1
#
_cell.length_a   1.000
_cell.length_b   1.000
_cell.length_c   1.000
_cell.angle_alpha   90.00
_cell.angle_beta   90.00
_cell.angle_gamma   90.00
#
_symmetry.space_group_name_H-M   'P 1'
#
loop_
_entity.id
_entity.type
_entity.pdbx_description
1 polymer ?
#
loop_
_entity_poly.entity_id
_entity_poly.type
_entity_poly.pdbx_seq_one_letter_code
_entity_poly.pdbx_strand_id
1 'polypeptide(L)'
;DGASSVDYRGLGKLCSYAMRNGESWYKFVNGELGLGAPNGSMCLVTGCDKSTTWRIASVPHGSSSNTIALSFTAAQSVQARASYSFSKETNFPAFERAGPDLGGDDPLPQNQCLFVRGLRIKVRENAVVRQLKGAVEVESIQ
;
A
#
# COMPACT_ATOMS: atom_id res chain seq x y z
N ASP A 1 20.14 -7.32 -2.89
CA ASP A 1 18.93 -6.51 -3.13
C ASP A 1 17.71 -7.37 -3.02
N GLY A 2 16.88 -7.09 -2.02
CA GLY A 2 15.76 -7.94 -1.66
C GLY A 2 14.66 -7.13 -0.99
N ALA A 3 13.43 -7.60 -1.15
CA ALA A 3 12.29 -7.01 -0.49
C ALA A 3 12.40 -7.23 1.02
N SER A 4 12.31 -6.16 1.81
CA SER A 4 12.21 -6.22 3.26
C SER A 4 10.79 -5.91 3.69
N SER A 5 10.18 -6.81 4.47
CA SER A 5 8.89 -6.59 5.11
C SER A 5 9.11 -6.14 6.56
N VAL A 6 8.38 -5.12 6.99
CA VAL A 6 8.35 -4.65 8.38
C VAL A 6 6.90 -4.59 8.85
N ASP A 7 6.58 -5.32 9.91
CA ASP A 7 5.24 -5.35 10.50
C ASP A 7 5.27 -4.99 11.99
N TYR A 8 4.26 -4.23 12.40
CA TYR A 8 3.99 -3.92 13.79
C TYR A 8 3.36 -5.13 14.49
N ARG A 9 4.04 -5.65 15.50
CA ARG A 9 3.62 -6.89 16.20
C ARG A 9 2.39 -6.72 17.11
N GLY A 10 2.06 -5.50 17.50
CA GLY A 10 1.00 -5.20 18.48
C GLY A 10 -0.40 -5.00 17.88
N LEU A 11 -0.75 -5.69 16.78
CA LEU A 11 -1.98 -5.43 16.01
C LEU A 11 -3.25 -5.44 16.86
N GLY A 12 -3.37 -6.35 17.82
CA GLY A 12 -4.55 -6.41 18.70
C GLY A 12 -4.74 -5.14 19.55
N LYS A 13 -3.66 -4.65 20.18
CA LYS A 13 -3.70 -3.40 20.97
C LYS A 13 -4.06 -2.21 20.09
N LEU A 14 -3.51 -2.19 18.89
CA LEU A 14 -3.71 -1.13 17.93
C LEU A 14 -5.14 -1.11 17.39
N CYS A 15 -5.71 -2.28 17.09
CA CYS A 15 -7.10 -2.45 16.71
C CYS A 15 -8.04 -1.98 17.83
N SER A 16 -7.82 -2.40 19.08
CA SER A 16 -8.62 -1.93 20.22
C SER A 16 -8.54 -0.41 20.40
N TYR A 17 -7.35 0.18 20.19
CA TYR A 17 -7.17 1.63 20.27
C TYR A 17 -7.91 2.35 19.13
N ALA A 18 -7.85 1.82 17.91
CA ALA A 18 -8.58 2.35 16.76
C ALA A 18 -10.11 2.22 16.97
N MET A 19 -10.60 1.11 17.52
CA MET A 19 -12.03 0.95 17.83
C MET A 19 -12.52 1.96 18.87
N ARG A 20 -11.67 2.31 19.85
CA ARG A 20 -12.02 3.28 20.90
C ARG A 20 -12.00 4.73 20.39
N ASN A 21 -11.04 5.06 19.54
CA ASN A 21 -10.75 6.46 19.18
C ASN A 21 -11.13 6.82 17.75
N GLY A 22 -11.40 5.86 16.86
CA GLY A 22 -11.59 6.10 15.43
C GLY A 22 -12.67 7.13 15.09
N GLU A 23 -13.77 7.16 15.85
CA GLU A 23 -14.79 8.19 15.67
C GLU A 23 -14.26 9.60 16.02
N SER A 24 -13.48 9.73 17.10
CA SER A 24 -12.88 11.02 17.45
C SER A 24 -11.87 11.48 16.38
N TRP A 25 -11.15 10.55 15.75
CA TRP A 25 -10.23 10.89 14.65
C TRP A 25 -10.98 11.42 13.44
N TYR A 26 -12.10 10.80 13.08
CA TYR A 26 -12.97 11.32 12.01
C TYR A 26 -13.54 12.69 12.35
N LYS A 27 -13.98 12.91 13.59
CA LYS A 27 -14.45 14.22 14.06
C LYS A 27 -13.35 15.29 13.98
N PHE A 28 -12.13 14.95 14.37
CA PHE A 28 -10.98 15.85 14.29
C PHE A 28 -10.61 16.17 12.83
N VAL A 29 -10.42 15.13 12.00
CA VAL A 29 -10.00 15.28 10.60
C VAL A 29 -11.04 16.02 9.75
N ASN A 30 -12.32 15.74 9.95
CA ASN A 30 -13.38 16.36 9.13
C ASN A 30 -13.93 17.63 9.74
N GLY A 31 -13.98 17.73 11.07
CA GLY A 31 -14.49 18.89 11.79
C GLY A 31 -13.44 19.98 11.98
N GLU A 32 -12.32 19.65 12.62
CA GLU A 32 -11.28 20.65 12.96
C GLU A 32 -10.36 20.95 11.76
N LEU A 33 -9.93 19.91 11.03
CA LEU A 33 -9.02 20.09 9.89
C LEU A 33 -9.75 20.33 8.56
N GLY A 34 -11.05 20.06 8.49
CA GLY A 34 -11.85 20.26 7.27
C GLY A 34 -11.44 19.40 6.07
N LEU A 35 -10.75 18.28 6.30
CA LEU A 35 -10.14 17.47 5.22
C LEU A 35 -11.17 16.64 4.43
N GLY A 36 -12.40 16.52 4.90
CA GLY A 36 -13.48 15.83 4.20
C GLY A 36 -13.19 14.35 3.91
N ALA A 37 -12.42 13.68 4.78
CA ALA A 37 -12.08 12.27 4.66
C ALA A 37 -13.36 11.41 4.66
N PRO A 38 -13.64 10.67 3.56
CA PRO A 38 -14.82 9.80 3.50
C PRO A 38 -14.77 8.68 4.54
N ASN A 39 -15.95 8.17 4.91
CA ASN A 39 -16.02 7.01 5.79
C ASN A 39 -15.31 5.80 5.13
N GLY A 40 -14.37 5.17 5.85
CA GLY A 40 -13.56 4.07 5.32
C GLY A 40 -12.30 4.45 4.56
N SER A 41 -12.01 5.75 4.35
CA SER A 41 -10.77 6.20 3.73
C SER A 41 -9.59 6.29 4.72
N MET A 42 -9.86 6.36 6.03
CA MET A 42 -8.82 6.43 7.05
C MET A 42 -8.26 5.02 7.29
N CYS A 43 -6.93 4.91 7.26
CA CYS A 43 -6.23 3.70 7.62
C CYS A 43 -5.06 3.99 8.55
N LEU A 44 -4.76 3.01 9.38
CA LEU A 44 -3.58 3.01 10.23
C LEU A 44 -2.56 2.06 9.60
N VAL A 45 -1.41 2.59 9.20
CA VAL A 45 -0.34 1.78 8.63
C VAL A 45 0.29 0.93 9.73
N THR A 46 0.25 -0.39 9.55
CA THR A 46 0.80 -1.37 10.50
C THR A 46 1.99 -2.12 9.94
N GLY A 47 2.22 -2.04 8.63
CA GLY A 47 3.39 -2.64 8.03
C GLY A 47 3.62 -2.12 6.63
N CYS A 48 4.79 -2.45 6.09
CA CYS A 48 5.13 -2.12 4.71
C CYS A 48 6.14 -3.10 4.14
N ASP A 49 6.08 -3.26 2.82
CA ASP A 49 7.13 -3.90 2.05
C ASP A 49 7.96 -2.83 1.37
N LYS A 50 9.27 -2.99 1.47
CA LYS A 50 10.25 -2.10 0.87
C LYS A 50 11.14 -2.87 -0.07
N SER A 51 11.57 -2.22 -1.15
CA SER A 51 12.61 -2.74 -2.04
C SER A 51 13.54 -1.62 -2.47
N THR A 52 14.77 -1.98 -2.82
CA THR A 52 15.74 -1.07 -3.44
C THR A 52 15.42 -0.85 -4.92
N THR A 53 14.82 -1.83 -5.59
CA THR A 53 14.38 -1.78 -6.99
C THR A 53 13.05 -2.51 -7.17
N TRP A 54 12.17 -2.01 -8.04
CA TRP A 54 10.82 -2.56 -8.19
C TRP A 54 10.20 -2.25 -9.56
N ARG A 55 9.25 -3.09 -9.97
CA ARG A 55 8.34 -2.87 -11.09
C ARG A 55 6.96 -3.41 -10.74
N ILE A 56 5.92 -2.63 -10.96
CA ILE A 56 4.52 -2.98 -10.73
C ILE A 56 3.76 -2.79 -12.05
N ALA A 57 2.97 -3.79 -12.42
CA ALA A 57 2.03 -3.72 -13.52
C ALA A 57 0.61 -3.95 -12.99
N SER A 58 -0.24 -2.95 -13.10
CA SER A 58 -1.65 -3.02 -12.70
C SER A 58 -2.52 -3.23 -13.93
N VAL A 59 -3.36 -4.24 -13.90
CA VAL A 59 -4.25 -4.61 -15.01
C VAL A 59 -5.71 -4.36 -14.60
N PRO A 60 -6.56 -3.83 -15.50
CA PRO A 60 -7.98 -3.64 -15.20
C PRO A 60 -8.66 -4.99 -14.93
N HIS A 61 -9.58 -4.99 -13.95
CA HIS A 61 -10.41 -6.15 -13.66
C HIS A 61 -11.35 -6.44 -14.86
N GLY A 62 -11.38 -7.68 -15.36
CA GLY A 62 -12.23 -8.08 -16.49
C GLY A 62 -11.53 -8.30 -17.83
N SER A 63 -10.19 -8.29 -17.88
CA SER A 63 -9.45 -8.70 -19.09
C SER A 63 -9.62 -10.21 -19.34
N SER A 64 -10.24 -10.58 -20.46
CA SER A 64 -10.62 -11.96 -20.83
C SER A 64 -9.46 -12.80 -21.39
N SER A 65 -8.20 -12.44 -21.10
CA SER A 65 -7.01 -13.14 -21.58
C SER A 65 -6.05 -13.45 -20.42
N ASN A 66 -5.85 -14.75 -20.16
CA ASN A 66 -5.33 -15.32 -18.91
C ASN A 66 -3.80 -15.43 -18.80
N THR A 67 -3.01 -14.55 -19.44
CA THR A 67 -1.55 -14.59 -19.27
C THR A 67 -0.94 -13.20 -19.17
N ILE A 68 -0.31 -12.91 -18.02
CA ILE A 68 0.54 -11.75 -17.79
C ILE A 68 1.95 -12.28 -17.60
N ALA A 69 2.87 -11.93 -18.50
CA ALA A 69 4.29 -12.26 -18.37
C ALA A 69 5.07 -10.99 -18.01
N LEU A 70 5.86 -11.07 -16.93
CA LEU A 70 6.78 -10.01 -16.52
C LEU A 70 8.19 -10.60 -16.46
N SER A 71 9.07 -10.17 -17.36
CA SER A 71 10.46 -10.61 -17.42
C SER A 71 11.38 -9.58 -16.79
N PHE A 72 12.22 -10.07 -15.89
CA PHE A 72 13.24 -9.30 -15.19
C PHE A 72 14.61 -9.75 -15.65
N THR A 73 15.39 -8.85 -16.23
CA THR A 73 16.77 -9.14 -16.60
C THR A 73 17.69 -8.25 -15.78
N ALA A 74 18.40 -8.86 -14.84
CA ALA A 74 19.48 -8.20 -14.11
C ALA A 74 20.76 -8.28 -14.97
N ALA A 75 21.24 -7.13 -15.45
CA ALA A 75 22.53 -7.00 -16.11
C ALA A 75 23.57 -6.50 -15.09
N GLN A 76 24.69 -7.19 -15.00
CA GLN A 76 25.83 -6.72 -14.23
C GLN A 76 26.59 -5.70 -15.09
N SER A 77 26.62 -4.43 -14.68
CA SER A 77 27.52 -3.46 -15.30
C SER A 77 28.91 -3.56 -14.67
N VAL A 78 29.94 -3.24 -15.47
CA VAL A 78 31.37 -3.24 -15.06
C VAL A 78 31.63 -2.24 -13.92
N GLN A 79 30.68 -1.34 -13.64
CA GLN A 79 30.79 -0.27 -12.66
C GLN A 79 29.89 -0.52 -11.43
N ALA A 80 30.02 -1.69 -10.80
CA ALA A 80 29.41 -2.05 -9.49
C ALA A 80 27.90 -1.76 -9.29
N ARG A 81 27.17 -1.37 -10.34
CA ARG A 81 25.77 -0.98 -10.32
C ARG A 81 25.00 -2.01 -11.12
N ALA A 82 24.06 -2.68 -10.46
CA ALA A 82 23.12 -3.54 -11.16
C ALA A 82 22.25 -2.68 -12.07
N SER A 83 22.30 -2.93 -13.38
CA SER A 83 21.34 -2.35 -14.32
C SER A 83 20.22 -3.36 -14.51
N TYR A 84 18.98 -2.90 -14.38
CA TYR A 84 17.81 -3.74 -14.56
C TYR A 84 17.12 -3.32 -15.86
N SER A 85 16.98 -4.24 -16.80
CA SER A 85 16.15 -4.05 -17.96
C SER A 85 14.83 -4.81 -17.78
N PHE A 86 13.76 -4.21 -18.28
CA PHE A 86 12.41 -4.72 -18.11
C PHE A 86 11.78 -4.83 -19.48
N SER A 87 11.24 -5.99 -19.79
CA SER A 87 10.43 -6.23 -20.99
C SER A 87 9.07 -6.77 -20.59
N LYS A 88 8.08 -6.57 -21.45
CA LYS A 88 6.70 -6.94 -21.21
C LYS A 88 6.09 -7.49 -22.48
N GLU A 89 5.31 -8.56 -22.32
CA GLU A 89 4.39 -9.06 -23.34
C GLU A 89 2.99 -9.08 -22.72
N THR A 90 2.11 -8.18 -23.19
CA THR A 90 0.69 -8.21 -22.81
C THR A 90 -0.20 -7.82 -23.98
N ASN A 91 -1.33 -8.51 -24.11
CA ASN A 91 -2.36 -8.24 -25.11
C ASN A 91 -3.39 -7.16 -24.67
N PHE A 92 -3.10 -6.40 -23.60
CA PHE A 92 -4.02 -5.42 -23.01
C PHE A 92 -3.27 -4.28 -22.31
N PRO A 93 -3.90 -3.11 -22.12
CA PRO A 93 -3.31 -2.00 -21.39
C PRO A 93 -3.03 -2.40 -19.94
N ALA A 94 -1.81 -2.16 -19.48
CA ALA A 94 -1.45 -2.23 -18.07
C ALA A 94 -0.85 -0.89 -17.63
N PHE A 95 -1.19 -0.45 -16.42
CA PHE A 95 -0.56 0.71 -15.82
C PHE A 95 0.77 0.27 -15.19
N GLU A 96 1.88 0.83 -15.65
CA GLU A 96 3.21 0.41 -15.24
C GLU A 96 3.90 1.48 -14.42
N ARG A 97 4.59 1.02 -13.38
CA ARG A 97 5.47 1.85 -12.55
C ARG A 97 6.73 1.05 -12.27
N ALA A 98 7.88 1.71 -12.29
CA ALA A 98 9.15 1.12 -11.89
C ALA A 98 9.96 2.14 -11.11
N GLY A 99 10.88 1.67 -10.30
CA GLY A 99 11.79 2.54 -9.58
C GLY A 99 13.01 1.81 -9.02
N PRO A 100 14.06 2.55 -8.67
CA PRO A 100 14.29 3.97 -8.97
C PRO A 100 14.55 4.22 -10.45
N ASP A 101 14.34 5.46 -10.91
CA ASP A 101 14.75 5.88 -12.25
C ASP A 101 16.28 5.90 -12.30
N LEU A 102 16.86 5.01 -13.10
CA LEU A 102 18.32 4.80 -13.16
C LEU A 102 19.00 5.78 -14.14
N GLY A 103 18.28 6.79 -14.63
CA GLY A 103 18.75 7.74 -15.64
C GLY A 103 19.84 8.73 -15.20
N GLY A 104 20.32 8.70 -13.95
CA GLY A 104 21.31 9.63 -13.42
C GLY A 104 22.33 9.01 -12.45
N ASP A 105 23.40 9.77 -12.19
CA ASP A 105 24.44 9.46 -11.18
C ASP A 105 23.94 9.57 -9.73
N ASP A 106 22.66 9.87 -9.53
CA ASP A 106 22.07 9.96 -8.20
C ASP A 106 22.19 8.63 -7.44
N PRO A 107 22.55 8.69 -6.15
CA PRO A 107 22.63 7.50 -5.31
C PRO A 107 21.26 6.82 -5.23
N LEU A 108 21.26 5.49 -5.37
CA LEU A 108 20.04 4.70 -5.30
C LEU A 108 19.33 4.96 -3.96
N PRO A 109 18.05 5.39 -3.97
CA PRO A 109 17.29 5.50 -2.73
C PRO A 109 17.19 4.10 -2.11
N GLN A 110 17.81 3.94 -0.94
CA GLN A 110 18.02 2.62 -0.32
C GLN A 110 16.72 1.93 0.12
N ASN A 111 15.58 2.62 0.15
CA ASN A 111 14.33 2.10 0.73
C ASN A 111 13.08 2.71 0.07
N GLN A 112 12.53 2.06 -0.97
CA GLN A 112 11.23 2.45 -1.54
C GLN A 112 10.10 1.60 -0.99
N CYS A 113 9.07 2.23 -0.41
CA CYS A 113 7.87 1.54 0.08
C CYS A 113 6.94 1.20 -1.08
N LEU A 114 6.68 -0.09 -1.29
CA LEU A 114 5.89 -0.59 -2.42
C LEU A 114 4.44 -0.84 -2.01
N PHE A 115 4.26 -1.50 -0.88
CA PHE A 115 2.96 -1.90 -0.35
C PHE A 115 2.88 -1.49 1.11
N VAL A 116 1.70 -1.02 1.51
CA VAL A 116 1.36 -0.75 2.91
C VAL A 116 0.32 -1.75 3.36
N ARG A 117 0.55 -2.32 4.54
CA ARG A 117 -0.44 -3.10 5.28
C ARG A 117 -0.97 -2.26 6.43
N GLY A 118 -2.20 -2.51 6.83
CA GLY A 118 -2.83 -1.62 7.79
C GLY A 118 -4.18 -2.08 8.29
N LEU A 119 -4.79 -1.17 9.05
CA LEU A 119 -6.14 -1.30 9.58
C LEU A 119 -6.98 -0.17 9.01
N ARG A 120 -7.95 -0.48 8.16
CA ARG A 120 -8.96 0.46 7.68
C ARG A 120 -10.00 0.69 8.76
N ILE A 121 -10.38 1.94 8.95
CA ILE A 121 -11.28 2.40 10.01
C ILE A 121 -12.56 2.92 9.36
N LYS A 122 -13.70 2.43 9.82
CA LYS A 122 -15.02 2.87 9.40
C LYS A 122 -15.86 3.24 10.62
N VAL A 123 -16.62 4.33 10.51
CA VAL A 123 -17.64 4.68 11.49
C VAL A 123 -18.94 3.99 11.08
N ARG A 124 -19.54 3.23 11.99
CA ARG A 124 -20.82 2.55 11.74
C ARG A 124 -21.95 3.58 11.74
N GLU A 125 -22.88 3.51 10.81
CA GLU A 125 -24.01 4.47 10.76
C GLU A 125 -25.28 3.91 11.44
N ASN A 126 -25.47 2.59 11.39
CA ASN A 126 -26.65 1.95 11.98
C ASN A 126 -26.65 2.00 13.51
N ALA A 127 -27.64 2.66 14.10
CA ALA A 127 -27.73 2.87 15.55
C ALA A 127 -27.81 1.56 16.36
N VAL A 128 -28.53 0.55 15.88
CA VAL A 128 -28.65 -0.75 16.56
C VAL A 128 -27.30 -1.46 16.59
N VAL A 129 -26.60 -1.50 15.46
CA VAL A 129 -25.26 -2.11 15.39
C VAL A 129 -24.25 -1.34 16.24
N ARG A 130 -24.35 -0.01 16.30
CA ARG A 130 -23.49 0.82 17.14
C ARG A 130 -23.66 0.53 18.64
N GLN A 131 -24.88 0.32 19.12
CA GLN A 131 -25.12 -0.06 20.51
C GLN A 131 -24.53 -1.43 20.85
N LEU A 132 -24.63 -2.39 19.93
CA LEU A 132 -24.17 -3.77 20.16
C LEU A 132 -22.66 -3.96 19.98
N LYS A 133 -22.05 -3.28 19.00
CA LYS A 133 -20.66 -3.52 18.56
C LYS A 133 -19.73 -2.31 18.68
N GLY A 134 -20.23 -1.19 19.18
CA GLY A 134 -19.50 0.08 19.25
C GLY A 134 -19.57 0.91 17.97
N ALA A 135 -19.06 2.14 18.05
CA ALA A 135 -19.17 3.14 16.98
C ALA A 135 -18.28 2.85 15.75
N VAL A 136 -17.22 2.07 15.91
CA VAL A 136 -16.15 1.91 14.92
C VAL A 136 -16.01 0.45 14.51
N GLU A 137 -15.76 0.24 13.23
CA GLU A 137 -15.35 -1.01 12.62
C GLU A 137 -13.92 -0.90 12.12
N VAL A 138 -13.14 -1.96 12.32
CA VAL A 138 -11.76 -2.03 11.86
C VAL A 138 -11.57 -3.29 11.01
N GLU A 139 -11.01 -3.11 9.82
CA GLU A 139 -10.76 -4.17 8.85
C GLU A 139 -9.28 -4.16 8.45
N SER A 140 -8.68 -5.34 8.26
CA SER A 140 -7.31 -5.39 7.73
C SER A 140 -7.28 -4.97 6.26
N ILE A 141 -6.29 -4.17 5.87
CA ILE A 141 -5.92 -3.94 4.48
C ILE A 141 -4.60 -4.67 4.21
N GLN A 142 -4.58 -5.39 3.09
CA GLN A 142 -3.46 -6.22 2.66
C GLN A 142 -3.13 -5.88 1.20
#